data_AF-A0A1B5KXR3-F1
#
_entry.id   AF-A0A1B5KXR3-F1
#
_cell.length_a   1.000
_cell.length_b   1.000
_cell.length_c   1.000
_cell.angle_alpha   90.00
_cell.angle_beta   90.00
_cell.angle_gamma   90.00
#
_symmetry.space_group_name_H-M   'P 1'
#
loop_
_entity.id
_entity.type
_entity.pdbx_description
1 polymer ?
#
loop_
_entity_poly.entity_id
_entity_poly.type
_entity_poly.pdbx_seq_one_letter_code
_entity_poly.pdbx_strand_id
1 'polypeptide(L)'
;MNCYSRPTGSREAYQGIRTVMNPMARGVSSNVQVIHVSERNTDADTYMELHVQTLGHFPPESDAAAESQGQQVPVLADSYALVSLREAKQQYLQYIQASLGRTLRTSLGRRSGILYQTYLRAYYTMKDDSASQETRHLLVLTFKLWMSIRLSSKPIVMIGAQDVDEHGTPQPDGRPTWTALPPNIVMQLDYVLTGQIQMELREKVLSGLDNMVYKRKQRNWLTIYLATFILLHNLALIKADNGTCTAKCRTEVSWPGMLAQHWY
;
A
#
# COMPACT_ATOMS: atom_id res chain seq x y z
N MET A 1 -30.25 5.06 -13.01
CA MET A 1 -31.00 3.81 -12.74
C MET A 1 -30.11 2.92 -11.91
N ASN A 2 -30.57 2.64 -10.69
CA ASN A 2 -29.87 1.85 -9.67
C ASN A 2 -29.89 0.37 -10.04
N CYS A 3 -28.72 -0.27 -10.01
CA CYS A 3 -28.59 -1.71 -9.88
C CYS A 3 -27.59 -2.01 -8.77
N TYR A 4 -28.05 -1.97 -7.52
CA TYR A 4 -27.41 -2.69 -6.42
C TYR A 4 -28.48 -3.24 -5.49
N SER A 5 -28.73 -4.54 -5.63
CA SER A 5 -29.28 -5.35 -4.55
C SER A 5 -28.24 -5.38 -3.43
N ARG A 6 -28.66 -5.00 -2.22
CA ARG A 6 -27.89 -5.20 -0.98
C ARG A 6 -27.49 -6.68 -0.86
N PRO A 7 -26.23 -7.01 -0.54
CA PRO A 7 -25.91 -8.29 0.07
C PRO A 7 -26.37 -8.23 1.53
N THR A 8 -27.54 -8.79 1.80
CA THR A 8 -27.91 -9.26 3.13
C THR A 8 -27.10 -10.52 3.42
N GLY A 9 -26.07 -10.44 4.28
CA GLY A 9 -25.29 -11.61 4.66
C GLY A 9 -23.97 -11.29 5.39
N SER A 10 -24.06 -10.77 6.61
CA SER A 10 -22.95 -10.33 7.47
C SER A 10 -22.11 -11.45 8.12
N ARG A 11 -21.94 -12.62 7.48
CA ARG A 11 -21.19 -13.75 8.08
C ARG A 11 -20.09 -14.34 7.19
N GLU A 12 -20.31 -14.48 5.90
CA GLU A 12 -19.35 -15.16 5.00
C GLU A 12 -18.18 -14.27 4.59
N ALA A 13 -18.42 -12.98 4.29
CA ALA A 13 -17.35 -12.00 4.04
C ALA A 13 -16.43 -11.82 5.25
N TYR A 14 -17.01 -11.83 6.46
CA TYR A 14 -16.26 -11.77 7.71
C TYR A 14 -15.48 -13.07 8.00
N GLN A 15 -15.96 -14.23 7.53
CA GLN A 15 -15.25 -15.51 7.66
C GLN A 15 -14.06 -15.61 6.72
N GLY A 16 -14.18 -15.18 5.45
CA GLY A 16 -13.04 -15.11 4.52
C GLY A 16 -11.93 -14.19 5.04
N ILE A 17 -12.32 -13.01 5.52
CA ILE A 17 -11.42 -12.03 6.16
C ILE A 17 -10.73 -12.60 7.41
N ARG A 18 -11.48 -13.23 8.33
CA ARG A 18 -10.90 -13.89 9.52
C ARG A 18 -9.89 -14.96 9.16
N THR A 19 -10.13 -15.68 8.07
CA THR A 19 -9.33 -16.83 7.69
C THR A 19 -8.01 -16.42 7.04
N VAL A 20 -7.96 -15.28 6.34
CA VAL A 20 -6.70 -14.73 5.81
C VAL A 20 -5.94 -13.90 6.84
N MET A 21 -6.63 -13.30 7.81
CA MET A 21 -5.99 -12.54 8.91
C MET A 21 -5.38 -13.44 9.99
N ASN A 22 -5.77 -14.72 10.07
CA ASN A 22 -5.21 -15.68 11.03
C ASN A 22 -4.75 -16.97 10.34
N PRO A 23 -3.61 -16.93 9.61
CA PRO A 23 -3.07 -18.11 8.93
C PRO A 23 -2.68 -19.24 9.89
N MET A 24 -2.53 -18.98 11.20
CA MET A 24 -2.25 -20.00 12.22
C MET A 24 -3.40 -20.99 12.43
N ALA A 25 -4.61 -20.72 11.92
CA ALA A 25 -5.72 -21.66 11.94
C ALA A 25 -5.59 -22.78 10.88
N ARG A 26 -4.62 -22.68 9.96
CA ARG A 26 -4.42 -23.63 8.85
C ARG A 26 -2.99 -24.15 8.90
N GLY A 27 -2.82 -25.46 8.72
CA GLY A 27 -1.53 -26.17 8.84
C GLY A 27 -0.37 -25.39 8.22
N VAL A 28 0.54 -24.95 9.09
CA VAL A 28 1.68 -24.10 8.73
C VAL A 28 2.85 -25.01 8.35
N SER A 29 3.39 -24.85 7.15
CA SER A 29 4.71 -25.39 6.83
C SER A 29 5.77 -24.54 7.54
N SER A 30 6.75 -25.18 8.18
CA SER A 30 7.83 -24.51 8.93
C SER A 30 8.86 -23.78 8.05
N ASN A 31 8.66 -23.75 6.73
CA ASN A 31 9.57 -23.09 5.81
C ASN A 31 9.23 -21.60 5.67
N VAL A 32 10.01 -20.76 6.36
CA VAL A 32 9.94 -19.29 6.27
C VAL A 32 10.88 -18.81 5.18
N GLN A 33 10.35 -18.02 4.24
CA GLN A 33 11.10 -17.38 3.17
C GLN A 33 11.07 -15.86 3.34
N VAL A 34 12.16 -15.19 2.97
CA VAL A 34 12.24 -13.72 2.93
C VAL A 34 11.96 -13.29 1.50
N ILE A 35 11.01 -12.37 1.32
CA ILE A 35 10.76 -11.71 0.04
C ILE A 35 11.03 -10.20 0.16
N HIS A 36 11.53 -9.61 -0.93
CA HIS A 36 11.76 -8.18 -1.04
C HIS A 36 10.65 -7.55 -1.86
N VAL A 37 10.07 -6.46 -1.37
CA VAL A 37 8.86 -5.89 -1.94
C VAL A 37 8.96 -4.36 -2.02
N SER A 38 8.64 -3.75 -3.16
CA SER A 38 8.62 -2.28 -3.30
C SER A 38 7.49 -1.79 -4.22
N GLU A 39 7.30 -0.47 -4.26
CA GLU A 39 6.51 0.14 -5.35
C GLU A 39 7.23 -0.11 -6.69
N ARG A 40 6.46 -0.39 -7.74
CA ARG A 40 6.98 -0.51 -9.11
C ARG A 40 7.72 0.77 -9.52
N ASN A 41 8.88 0.63 -10.16
CA ASN A 41 9.79 1.72 -10.56
C ASN A 41 10.47 2.46 -9.39
N THR A 42 10.75 1.76 -8.28
CA THR A 42 11.63 2.25 -7.21
C THR A 42 13.07 1.78 -7.45
N ASP A 43 14.04 2.60 -7.04
CA ASP A 43 15.47 2.23 -7.04
C ASP A 43 15.66 0.94 -6.24
N ALA A 44 16.58 0.07 -6.67
CA ALA A 44 16.78 -1.26 -6.10
C ALA A 44 17.09 -1.25 -4.59
N ASP A 45 17.57 -0.13 -4.05
CA ASP A 45 18.04 -0.01 -2.66
C ASP A 45 16.93 0.32 -1.64
N THR A 46 15.67 0.54 -2.07
CA THR A 46 14.56 0.82 -1.14
C THR A 46 13.44 -0.20 -1.29
N TYR A 47 13.38 -1.14 -0.34
CA TYR A 47 12.40 -2.23 -0.31
C TYR A 47 11.93 -2.53 1.12
N MET A 48 10.85 -3.31 1.23
CA MET A 48 10.37 -3.92 2.45
C MET A 48 10.80 -5.38 2.48
N GLU A 49 11.37 -5.82 3.60
CA GLU A 49 11.68 -7.23 3.86
C GLU A 49 10.48 -7.89 4.53
N LEU A 50 9.86 -8.87 3.88
CA LEU A 50 8.69 -9.56 4.41
C LEU A 50 8.98 -11.04 4.58
N HIS A 51 8.68 -11.55 5.78
CA HIS A 51 8.69 -12.98 6.06
C HIS A 51 7.37 -13.62 5.63
N VAL A 52 7.47 -14.60 4.74
CA VAL A 52 6.33 -15.36 4.22
C VAL A 52 6.50 -16.84 4.50
N GLN A 53 5.38 -17.53 4.68
CA GLN A 53 5.32 -18.96 4.90
C GLN A 53 4.35 -19.61 3.92
N THR A 54 4.61 -20.86 3.56
CA THR A 54 3.71 -21.63 2.72
C THR A 54 2.54 -22.16 3.54
N LEU A 55 1.31 -21.83 3.15
CA LEU A 55 0.08 -22.46 3.61
C LEU A 55 0.03 -23.87 3.01
N GLY A 56 -0.27 -24.89 3.82
CA GLY A 56 -0.39 -26.27 3.33
C GLY A 56 -1.31 -26.36 2.10
N HIS A 57 -0.87 -27.11 1.09
CA HIS A 57 -1.65 -27.42 -0.12
C HIS A 57 -3.04 -27.93 0.29
N PHE A 58 -4.09 -27.27 -0.16
CA PHE A 58 -5.40 -27.90 -0.20
C PHE A 58 -5.43 -28.76 -1.47
N PRO A 59 -5.74 -30.07 -1.40
CA PRO A 59 -6.13 -30.78 -2.61
C PRO A 59 -7.33 -30.04 -3.20
N PRO A 60 -7.41 -29.85 -4.53
CA PRO A 60 -8.60 -29.32 -5.15
C PRO A 60 -9.78 -30.19 -4.70
N GLU A 61 -10.79 -29.57 -4.12
CA GLU A 61 -12.07 -30.21 -3.87
C GLU A 61 -12.52 -30.79 -5.22
N SER A 62 -12.69 -32.11 -5.30
CA SER A 62 -13.14 -32.77 -6.53
C SER A 62 -14.45 -32.09 -6.94
N ASP A 63 -14.55 -31.47 -8.12
CA ASP A 63 -15.01 -32.15 -9.33
C ASP A 63 -14.76 -31.29 -10.59
N ALA A 64 -13.62 -30.60 -10.70
CA ALA A 64 -13.26 -29.82 -11.90
C ALA A 64 -11.88 -30.20 -12.44
N ALA A 65 -11.70 -31.48 -12.77
CA ALA A 65 -10.61 -31.92 -13.63
C ALA A 65 -10.91 -31.49 -15.09
N ALA A 66 -10.59 -30.23 -15.41
CA ALA A 66 -10.43 -29.82 -16.80
C ALA A 66 -9.01 -30.18 -17.23
N GLU A 67 -8.91 -31.25 -18.02
CA GLU A 67 -7.70 -31.66 -18.72
C GLU A 67 -7.09 -30.48 -19.48
N SER A 68 -5.91 -30.03 -19.06
CA SER A 68 -5.04 -29.21 -19.90
C SER A 68 -3.72 -29.95 -20.07
N GLN A 69 -3.55 -30.49 -21.27
CA GLN A 69 -2.34 -31.16 -21.71
C GLN A 69 -1.15 -30.19 -21.67
N GLY A 70 -0.08 -30.59 -20.99
CA GLY A 70 1.28 -30.30 -21.41
C GLY A 70 1.74 -28.84 -21.40
N GLN A 71 1.57 -28.11 -20.30
CA GLN A 71 2.46 -26.98 -20.00
C GLN A 71 2.42 -26.74 -18.48
N GLN A 72 3.48 -27.13 -17.76
CA GLN A 72 3.64 -26.75 -16.35
C GLN A 72 3.94 -25.26 -16.31
N VAL A 73 2.91 -24.42 -16.35
CA VAL A 73 3.02 -23.04 -15.86
C VAL A 73 3.32 -23.16 -14.37
N PRO A 74 4.42 -22.61 -13.84
CA PRO A 74 4.62 -22.54 -12.41
C PRO A 74 3.60 -21.54 -11.88
N VAL A 75 2.39 -22.04 -11.62
CA VAL A 75 1.40 -21.32 -10.85
C VAL A 75 2.04 -21.14 -9.48
N LEU A 76 2.54 -19.94 -9.20
CA LEU A 76 2.80 -19.44 -7.84
C LEU A 76 1.44 -19.37 -7.13
N ALA A 77 0.85 -20.53 -6.91
CA ALA A 77 -0.53 -20.75 -6.51
C ALA A 77 -0.66 -20.39 -5.03
N ASP A 78 -1.44 -19.36 -4.73
CA ASP A 78 -2.38 -19.20 -3.61
C ASP A 78 -1.98 -19.58 -2.18
N SER A 79 -0.72 -19.95 -1.94
CA SER A 79 -0.28 -20.65 -0.74
C SER A 79 0.80 -19.88 0.01
N TYR A 80 0.93 -18.56 -0.14
CA TYR A 80 1.82 -17.77 0.71
C TYR A 80 1.03 -16.83 1.62
N ALA A 81 1.45 -16.75 2.88
CA ALA A 81 0.93 -15.82 3.87
C ALA A 81 2.09 -15.16 4.63
N LEU A 82 1.89 -13.92 5.07
CA LEU A 82 2.81 -13.23 5.98
C LEU A 82 2.87 -13.97 7.32
N VAL A 83 4.08 -14.16 7.83
CA VAL A 83 4.34 -14.76 9.15
C VAL A 83 3.79 -13.84 10.25
N SER A 84 3.94 -12.52 10.09
CA SER A 84 3.56 -11.53 11.10
C SER A 84 3.04 -10.24 10.47
N LEU A 85 1.75 -9.95 10.69
CA LEU A 85 1.15 -8.66 10.33
C LEU A 85 1.79 -7.50 11.11
N ARG A 86 2.27 -7.77 12.33
CA ARG A 86 2.95 -6.76 13.17
C ARG A 86 4.30 -6.38 12.57
N GLU A 87 5.05 -7.37 12.09
CA GLU A 87 6.33 -7.13 11.41
C GLU A 87 6.11 -6.39 10.09
N ALA A 88 5.12 -6.82 9.29
CA ALA A 88 4.74 -6.11 8.08
C ALA A 88 4.35 -4.64 8.36
N LYS A 89 3.66 -4.36 9.47
CA LYS A 89 3.38 -2.98 9.90
C LYS A 89 4.66 -2.20 10.18
N GLN A 90 5.64 -2.81 10.86
CA GLN A 90 6.93 -2.16 11.14
C GLN A 90 7.70 -1.86 9.85
N GLN A 91 7.74 -2.83 8.93
CA GLN A 91 8.37 -2.70 7.62
C GLN A 91 7.73 -1.57 6.80
N TYR A 92 6.40 -1.49 6.76
CA TYR A 92 5.70 -0.37 6.14
C TYR A 92 6.07 0.98 6.74
N LEU A 93 6.11 1.10 8.07
CA LEU A 93 6.43 2.36 8.74
C LEU A 93 7.86 2.82 8.45
N GLN A 94 8.81 1.89 8.41
CA GLN A 94 10.19 2.15 8.02
C GLN A 94 10.28 2.57 6.55
N TYR A 95 9.62 1.83 5.66
CA TYR A 95 9.57 2.13 4.23
C TYR A 95 8.95 3.51 3.96
N ILE A 96 7.84 3.86 4.62
CA ILE A 96 7.22 5.20 4.55
C ILE A 96 8.23 6.29 4.91
N GLN A 97 9.03 6.08 5.95
CA GLN A 97 10.00 7.06 6.40
C GLN A 97 11.20 7.17 5.45
N ALA A 98 11.73 6.03 4.98
CA ALA A 98 12.86 5.98 4.07
C ALA A 98 12.52 6.56 2.69
N SER A 99 11.34 6.26 2.18
CA SER A 99 10.89 6.69 0.85
C SER A 99 10.51 8.17 0.78
N LEU A 100 10.19 8.82 1.91
CA LEU A 100 9.65 10.19 1.95
C LEU A 100 10.47 11.21 1.12
N GLY A 101 11.78 11.25 1.33
CA GLY A 101 12.66 12.22 0.67
C GLY A 101 12.77 12.02 -0.84
N ARG A 102 12.79 10.76 -1.30
CA ARG A 102 12.73 10.41 -2.73
C ARG A 102 11.40 10.83 -3.32
N THR A 103 10.29 10.44 -2.68
CA THR A 103 8.95 10.68 -3.21
C THR A 103 8.64 12.19 -3.28
N LEU A 104 9.10 13.00 -2.33
CA LEU A 104 8.99 14.47 -2.41
C LEU A 104 9.66 15.01 -3.69
N ARG A 105 10.84 14.50 -4.05
CA ARG A 105 11.60 14.95 -5.23
C ARG A 105 10.97 14.53 -6.55
N THR A 106 10.32 13.37 -6.60
CA THR A 106 9.77 12.80 -7.84
C THR A 106 8.30 13.12 -8.07
N SER A 107 7.50 13.29 -7.02
CA SER A 107 6.03 13.39 -7.14
C SER A 107 5.45 14.79 -7.21
N LEU A 108 6.24 15.84 -6.98
CA LEU A 108 5.72 17.21 -6.80
C LEU A 108 5.96 18.14 -8.00
N GLY A 109 6.30 17.58 -9.17
CA GLY A 109 6.48 18.33 -10.41
C GLY A 109 7.70 19.27 -10.37
N ARG A 110 7.55 20.48 -10.91
CA ARG A 110 8.65 21.46 -11.03
C ARG A 110 9.12 21.95 -9.66
N ARG A 111 10.43 21.96 -9.41
CA ARG A 111 11.05 22.42 -8.14
C ARG A 111 10.76 23.88 -7.80
N SER A 112 10.58 24.74 -8.80
CA SER A 112 10.20 26.15 -8.61
C SER A 112 8.70 26.35 -8.41
N GLY A 113 7.88 25.31 -8.55
CA GLY A 113 6.43 25.39 -8.42
C GLY A 113 6.00 25.55 -6.97
N ILE A 114 4.87 26.23 -6.77
CA ILE A 114 4.29 26.47 -5.44
C ILE A 114 4.05 25.17 -4.67
N LEU A 115 3.61 24.10 -5.37
CA LEU A 115 3.41 22.77 -4.78
C LEU A 115 4.70 22.25 -4.12
N TYR A 116 5.79 22.20 -4.89
CA TYR A 116 7.07 21.73 -4.40
C TYR A 116 7.56 22.57 -3.22
N GLN A 117 7.46 23.90 -3.32
CA GLN A 117 7.91 24.82 -2.28
C GLN A 117 7.10 24.69 -0.98
N THR A 118 5.78 24.51 -1.07
CA THR A 118 4.92 24.31 0.11
C THR A 118 5.26 23.02 0.84
N TYR A 119 5.45 21.92 0.11
CA TYR A 119 5.89 20.65 0.69
C TYR A 119 7.29 20.72 1.28
N LEU A 120 8.22 21.38 0.60
CA LEU A 120 9.57 21.58 1.09
C LEU A 120 9.58 22.43 2.37
N ARG A 121 8.76 23.48 2.43
CA ARG A 121 8.58 24.28 3.64
C ARG A 121 8.05 23.44 4.80
N ALA A 122 7.05 22.59 4.57
CA ALA A 122 6.55 21.65 5.57
C ALA A 122 7.64 20.67 6.03
N TYR A 123 8.43 20.14 5.10
CA TYR A 123 9.53 19.23 5.42
C TYR A 123 10.58 19.90 6.29
N TYR A 124 10.99 21.13 5.97
CA TYR A 124 11.94 21.87 6.80
C TYR A 124 11.36 22.24 8.16
N THR A 125 10.11 22.72 8.24
CA THR A 125 9.47 23.00 9.54
C THR A 125 9.35 21.76 10.42
N MET A 126 9.16 20.58 9.83
CA MET A 126 9.16 19.31 10.57
C MET A 126 10.54 18.98 11.16
N LYS A 127 11.61 19.31 10.45
CA LYS A 127 13.01 19.04 10.83
C LYS A 127 13.63 20.13 11.70
N ASP A 128 13.05 21.32 11.72
CA ASP A 128 13.53 22.46 12.47
C ASP A 128 13.36 22.25 13.98
N ASP A 129 14.47 22.22 14.71
CA ASP A 129 14.47 22.03 16.17
C ASP A 129 13.95 23.24 16.94
N SER A 130 13.89 24.42 16.31
CA SER A 130 13.29 25.63 16.90
C SER A 130 11.75 25.61 16.86
N ALA A 131 11.16 24.76 16.01
CA ALA A 131 9.71 24.62 15.92
C ALA A 131 9.15 23.87 17.15
N SER A 132 7.92 24.22 17.56
CA SER A 132 7.29 23.56 18.71
C SER A 132 7.13 22.05 18.48
N GLN A 133 7.24 21.26 19.54
CA GLN A 133 7.09 19.81 19.46
C GLN A 133 5.75 19.41 18.84
N GLU A 134 4.66 20.12 19.15
CA GLU A 134 3.36 19.82 18.54
C GLU A 134 3.36 20.09 17.03
N THR A 135 4.02 21.17 16.59
CA THR A 135 4.16 21.51 15.16
C THR A 135 4.89 20.41 14.41
N ARG A 136 6.06 20.02 14.93
CA ARG A 136 6.87 18.96 14.32
C ARG A 136 6.11 17.65 14.29
N HIS A 137 5.46 17.28 15.39
CA HIS A 137 4.71 16.04 15.52
C HIS A 137 3.55 15.97 14.52
N LEU A 138 2.76 17.02 14.39
CA LEU A 138 1.65 17.06 13.42
C LEU A 138 2.16 16.91 11.98
N LEU A 139 3.25 17.59 11.62
CA LEU A 139 3.82 17.47 10.28
C LEU A 139 4.39 16.06 10.01
N VAL A 140 5.04 15.42 11.01
CA VAL A 140 5.47 14.02 10.89
C VAL A 140 4.28 13.10 10.60
N LEU A 141 3.20 13.23 11.37
CA LEU A 141 1.98 12.43 11.17
C LEU A 141 1.36 12.69 9.80
N THR A 142 1.32 13.96 9.38
CA THR A 142 0.78 14.36 8.08
C THR A 142 1.58 13.75 6.93
N PHE A 143 2.92 13.80 6.98
CA PHE A 143 3.76 13.19 5.96
C PHE A 143 3.65 11.66 5.93
N LYS A 144 3.54 11.02 7.10
CA LYS A 144 3.29 9.58 7.20
C LYS A 144 1.96 9.21 6.55
N LEU A 145 0.90 9.97 6.83
CA LEU A 145 -0.43 9.74 6.26
C LEU A 145 -0.44 9.99 4.74
N TRP A 146 0.19 11.08 4.30
CA TRP A 146 0.32 11.41 2.89
C TRP A 146 1.02 10.28 2.12
N MET A 147 2.15 9.79 2.64
CA MET A 147 2.90 8.73 1.98
C MET A 147 2.15 7.41 2.01
N SER A 148 1.53 7.02 3.14
CA SER A 148 0.79 5.75 3.23
C SER A 148 -0.39 5.68 2.27
N ILE A 149 -1.11 6.78 2.07
CA ILE A 149 -2.20 6.86 1.07
C ILE A 149 -1.67 6.68 -0.36
N ARG A 150 -0.48 7.21 -0.66
CA ARG A 150 0.09 7.03 -2.01
C ARG A 150 0.62 5.63 -2.26
N LEU A 151 1.05 4.93 -1.22
CA LEU A 151 1.39 3.52 -1.34
C LEU A 151 0.17 2.68 -1.73
N SER A 152 -1.03 3.01 -1.24
CA SER A 152 -2.25 2.31 -1.66
C SER A 152 -2.69 2.59 -3.10
N SER A 153 -2.19 3.67 -3.72
CA SER A 153 -2.49 4.01 -5.13
C SER A 153 -1.54 3.40 -6.16
N LYS A 154 -0.51 2.68 -5.72
CA LYS A 154 0.53 2.16 -6.60
C LYS A 154 0.66 0.65 -6.50
N PRO A 155 0.97 -0.03 -7.63
CA PRO A 155 1.23 -1.46 -7.59
C PRO A 155 2.50 -1.73 -6.81
N ILE A 156 2.38 -2.68 -5.88
CA ILE A 156 3.48 -3.25 -5.11
C ILE A 156 3.91 -4.54 -5.80
N VAL A 157 5.22 -4.75 -5.94
CA VAL A 157 5.84 -5.82 -6.70
C VAL A 157 6.97 -6.46 -5.92
N MET A 158 7.19 -7.76 -6.16
CA MET A 158 8.34 -8.48 -5.61
C MET A 158 9.60 -8.14 -6.42
N ILE A 159 10.70 -7.84 -5.72
CA ILE A 159 12.02 -7.60 -6.30
C ILE A 159 12.84 -8.88 -6.21
N GLY A 160 13.50 -9.26 -7.31
CA GLY A 160 14.53 -10.30 -7.29
C GLY A 160 14.01 -11.73 -7.31
N ALA A 161 12.75 -11.95 -7.74
CA ALA A 161 12.44 -13.24 -8.37
C ALA A 161 13.35 -13.33 -9.59
N GLN A 162 14.22 -14.34 -9.58
CA GLN A 162 15.25 -14.68 -10.57
C GLN A 162 14.94 -14.09 -11.96
N ASP A 163 15.94 -13.47 -12.62
CA ASP A 163 15.89 -12.89 -13.97
C ASP A 163 15.51 -13.92 -15.02
N VAL A 164 14.35 -14.51 -14.90
CA VAL A 164 13.97 -15.74 -15.56
C VAL A 164 12.54 -15.52 -16.00
N ASP A 165 12.35 -15.47 -17.31
CA ASP A 165 11.02 -15.35 -17.90
C ASP A 165 10.15 -16.57 -17.54
N GLU A 166 8.89 -16.54 -17.96
CA GLU A 166 7.93 -17.65 -17.82
C GLU A 166 8.41 -18.99 -18.43
N HIS A 167 9.57 -18.99 -19.11
CA HIS A 167 10.17 -20.12 -19.79
C HIS A 167 11.52 -20.57 -19.20
N GLY A 168 12.00 -19.99 -18.10
CA GLY A 168 13.28 -20.41 -17.54
C GLY A 168 14.51 -19.70 -18.13
N THR A 169 14.32 -18.66 -18.95
CA THR A 169 15.40 -17.98 -19.69
C THR A 169 15.90 -16.72 -18.98
N PRO A 170 17.23 -16.58 -18.77
CA PRO A 170 17.85 -15.35 -18.27
C PRO A 170 17.44 -14.11 -19.07
N GLN A 171 16.86 -13.09 -18.43
CA GLN A 171 16.45 -11.85 -19.10
C GLN A 171 17.70 -11.09 -19.58
N PRO A 172 17.85 -10.82 -20.90
CA PRO A 172 19.13 -10.37 -21.49
C PRO A 172 19.57 -8.96 -21.07
N ASP A 173 18.72 -8.19 -20.41
CA ASP A 173 18.86 -6.73 -20.32
C ASP A 173 19.28 -6.21 -18.92
N GLY A 174 19.50 -7.08 -17.93
CA GLY A 174 19.92 -6.70 -16.58
C GLY A 174 18.93 -5.77 -15.85
N ARG A 175 17.68 -5.72 -16.29
CA ARG A 175 16.61 -4.95 -15.66
C ARG A 175 15.99 -5.80 -14.55
N PRO A 176 15.67 -5.23 -13.37
CA PRO A 176 15.05 -5.99 -12.30
C PRO A 176 13.73 -6.60 -12.77
N THR A 177 13.62 -7.93 -12.70
CA THR A 177 12.38 -8.65 -12.99
C THR A 177 11.38 -8.39 -11.85
N TRP A 178 10.22 -7.83 -12.19
CA TRP A 178 9.16 -7.51 -11.24
C TRP A 178 8.08 -8.57 -11.30
N THR A 179 7.89 -9.31 -10.21
CA THR A 179 6.87 -10.36 -10.13
C THR A 179 5.67 -9.88 -9.33
N ALA A 180 4.47 -10.22 -9.79
CA ALA A 180 3.23 -9.94 -9.07
C ALA A 180 3.22 -10.69 -7.72
N LEU A 181 2.72 -10.02 -6.68
CA LEU A 181 2.58 -10.64 -5.37
C LEU A 181 1.39 -11.61 -5.34
N PRO A 182 1.49 -12.73 -4.60
CA PRO A 182 0.37 -13.62 -4.35
C PRO A 182 -0.85 -12.88 -3.74
N PRO A 183 -2.10 -13.22 -4.12
CA PRO A 183 -3.30 -12.49 -3.69
C PRO A 183 -3.46 -12.40 -2.16
N ASN A 184 -3.14 -13.47 -1.44
CA ASN A 184 -3.21 -13.50 0.02
C ASN A 184 -2.24 -12.49 0.67
N ILE A 185 -1.02 -12.38 0.15
CA ILE A 185 -0.04 -11.39 0.63
C ILE A 185 -0.54 -9.98 0.32
N VAL A 186 -1.04 -9.73 -0.90
CA VAL A 186 -1.60 -8.42 -1.28
C VAL A 186 -2.70 -7.99 -0.32
N MET A 187 -3.64 -8.88 -0.01
CA MET A 187 -4.74 -8.55 0.91
C MET A 187 -4.25 -8.32 2.34
N GLN A 188 -3.31 -9.11 2.85
CA GLN A 188 -2.74 -8.89 4.18
C GLN A 188 -1.97 -7.57 4.28
N LEU A 189 -1.22 -7.22 3.22
CA LEU A 189 -0.52 -5.95 3.11
C LEU A 189 -1.50 -4.76 3.03
N ASP A 190 -2.59 -4.89 2.28
CA ASP A 190 -3.63 -3.86 2.23
C ASP A 190 -4.32 -3.68 3.59
N TYR A 191 -4.64 -4.78 4.28
CA TYR A 191 -5.19 -4.70 5.63
C TYR A 191 -4.25 -3.97 6.61
N VAL A 192 -2.95 -4.26 6.56
CA VAL A 192 -1.95 -3.58 7.40
C VAL A 192 -1.86 -2.09 7.04
N LEU A 193 -1.74 -1.77 5.75
CA LEU A 193 -1.58 -0.40 5.29
C LEU A 193 -2.84 0.44 5.56
N THR A 194 -3.99 -0.02 5.07
CA THR A 194 -5.26 0.71 5.13
C THR A 194 -5.89 0.59 6.52
N GLY A 195 -6.07 -0.64 7.00
CA GLY A 195 -6.81 -0.93 8.23
C GLY A 195 -6.08 -0.55 9.51
N GLN A 196 -4.75 -0.69 9.56
CA GLN A 196 -3.98 -0.38 10.77
C GLN A 196 -3.23 0.94 10.69
N ILE A 197 -2.48 1.18 9.61
CA ILE A 197 -1.62 2.37 9.52
C ILE A 197 -2.44 3.62 9.16
N GLN A 198 -3.19 3.60 8.07
CA GLN A 198 -3.93 4.77 7.61
C GLN A 198 -5.03 5.17 8.60
N MET A 199 -5.79 4.22 9.15
CA MET A 199 -6.83 4.51 10.15
C MET A 199 -6.26 5.23 11.38
N GLU A 200 -5.21 4.68 12.00
CA GLU A 200 -4.56 5.31 13.16
C GLU A 200 -3.98 6.69 12.83
N LEU A 201 -3.39 6.86 11.65
CA LEU A 201 -2.81 8.14 11.23
C LEU A 201 -3.89 9.20 10.97
N ARG A 202 -5.04 8.82 10.38
CA ARG A 202 -6.17 9.73 10.15
C ARG A 202 -6.67 10.32 11.47
N GLU A 203 -6.93 9.46 12.45
CA GLU A 203 -7.39 9.89 13.77
C GLU A 203 -6.38 10.83 14.45
N LYS A 204 -5.09 10.47 14.42
CA LYS A 204 -4.02 11.29 15.03
C LYS A 204 -3.83 12.64 14.33
N VAL A 205 -3.89 12.68 13.00
CA VAL A 205 -3.76 13.93 12.22
C VAL A 205 -4.96 14.84 12.47
N LEU A 206 -6.18 14.31 12.45
CA LEU A 206 -7.40 15.08 12.71
C LEU A 206 -7.40 15.65 14.13
N SER A 207 -7.14 14.82 15.13
CA SER A 207 -7.03 15.26 16.53
C SER A 207 -5.95 16.35 16.71
N GLY A 208 -4.80 16.20 16.04
CA GLY A 208 -3.73 17.20 16.08
C GLY A 208 -4.11 18.52 15.40
N LEU A 209 -4.79 18.47 14.26
CA LEU A 209 -5.31 19.65 13.56
C LEU A 209 -6.37 20.37 14.41
N ASP A 210 -7.35 19.65 14.92
CA ASP A 210 -8.43 20.20 15.75
C ASP A 210 -7.88 20.91 16.98
N ASN A 211 -6.91 20.29 17.66
CA ASN A 211 -6.24 20.88 18.81
C ASN A 211 -5.52 22.18 18.45
N MET A 212 -4.79 22.23 17.33
CA MET A 212 -4.10 23.44 16.91
C MET A 212 -5.05 24.57 16.49
N VAL A 213 -6.15 24.23 15.83
CA VAL A 213 -7.20 25.17 15.42
C VAL A 213 -7.91 25.73 16.66
N TYR A 214 -8.31 24.86 17.59
CA TYR A 214 -9.01 25.24 18.81
C TYR A 214 -8.16 26.16 19.72
N LYS A 215 -6.85 25.90 19.81
CA LYS A 215 -5.92 26.74 20.58
C LYS A 215 -5.82 28.19 20.06
N ARG A 216 -6.28 28.49 18.84
CA ARG A 216 -6.31 29.82 18.19
C ARG A 216 -5.01 30.64 18.32
N LYS A 217 -3.86 29.97 18.49
CA LYS A 217 -2.56 30.65 18.56
C LYS A 217 -2.16 31.05 17.14
N GLN A 218 -1.99 32.36 16.92
CA GLN A 218 -1.48 32.91 15.64
C GLN A 218 -0.30 32.10 15.11
N ARG A 219 0.69 31.76 15.95
CA ARG A 219 1.88 30.97 15.57
C ARG A 219 1.60 29.61 14.90
N ASN A 220 0.41 29.02 15.10
CA ASN A 220 0.05 27.73 14.52
C ASN A 220 -0.47 27.84 13.07
N TRP A 221 -0.77 29.05 12.58
CA TRP A 221 -1.42 29.26 11.29
C TRP A 221 -0.68 28.55 10.15
N LEU A 222 0.64 28.65 10.14
CA LEU A 222 1.47 28.09 9.07
C LEU A 222 1.42 26.56 9.11
N THR A 223 1.50 25.96 10.30
CA THR A 223 1.42 24.50 10.46
C THR A 223 0.07 23.97 10.01
N ILE A 224 -1.03 24.63 10.40
CA ILE A 224 -2.40 24.26 10.00
C ILE A 224 -2.53 24.34 8.48
N TYR A 225 -2.08 25.45 7.88
CA TYR A 225 -2.06 25.64 6.43
C TYR A 225 -1.29 24.52 5.71
N LEU A 226 -0.05 24.26 6.13
CA LEU A 226 0.83 23.26 5.51
C LEU A 226 0.22 21.86 5.58
N ALA A 227 -0.27 21.46 6.75
CA ALA A 227 -0.87 20.15 6.93
C ALA A 227 -2.14 20.00 6.07
N THR A 228 -3.02 21.00 6.10
CA THR A 228 -4.27 21.01 5.32
C THR A 228 -3.98 20.96 3.82
N PHE A 229 -3.01 21.75 3.36
CA PHE A 229 -2.61 21.80 1.95
C PHE A 229 -2.12 20.43 1.46
N ILE A 230 -1.25 19.76 2.23
CA ILE A 230 -0.74 18.43 1.89
C ILE A 230 -1.88 17.41 1.77
N LEU A 231 -2.83 17.43 2.71
CA LEU A 231 -3.97 16.51 2.71
C LEU A 231 -4.91 16.76 1.52
N LEU A 232 -5.25 18.03 1.24
CA LEU A 232 -6.11 18.40 0.12
C LEU A 232 -5.46 18.09 -1.22
N HIS A 233 -4.15 18.32 -1.36
CA HIS A 233 -3.43 17.95 -2.57
C HIS A 233 -3.45 16.44 -2.78
N ASN A 234 -3.28 15.63 -1.72
CA ASN A 234 -3.39 14.18 -1.83
C ASN A 234 -4.77 13.72 -2.31
N LEU A 235 -5.82 14.33 -1.77
CA LEU A 235 -7.20 14.07 -2.19
C LEU A 235 -7.42 14.42 -3.67
N ALA A 236 -6.83 15.52 -4.15
CA ALA A 236 -6.91 15.91 -5.55
C ALA A 236 -6.23 14.88 -6.48
N LEU A 237 -5.07 14.34 -6.08
CA LEU A 237 -4.37 13.30 -6.84
C LEU A 237 -5.20 12.01 -6.95
N ILE A 238 -5.76 11.52 -5.83
CA ILE A 238 -6.61 10.31 -5.83
C ILE A 238 -7.84 10.49 -6.74
N LYS A 239 -8.46 11.69 -6.70
CA LYS A 239 -9.61 11.99 -7.56
C LYS A 239 -9.23 12.05 -9.04
N ALA A 240 -8.05 12.59 -9.37
CA ALA A 240 -7.56 12.62 -10.74
C ALA A 240 -7.31 11.20 -11.27
N ASP A 241 -6.67 10.34 -10.47
CA ASP A 241 -6.39 8.95 -10.83
C ASP A 241 -7.68 8.17 -11.11
N ASN A 242 -8.70 8.34 -10.25
CA ASN A 242 -10.03 7.72 -10.45
C ASN A 242 -10.74 8.23 -11.71
N GLY A 243 -10.55 9.50 -12.07
CA GLY A 243 -11.08 10.09 -13.30
C GLY A 243 -10.41 9.54 -14.57
N THR A 244 -9.15 9.13 -14.50
CA THR A 244 -8.43 8.46 -15.60
C THR A 244 -8.70 6.97 -15.69
N CYS A 245 -8.96 6.28 -14.57
CA CYS A 245 -9.33 4.86 -14.57
C CYS A 245 -10.65 4.60 -15.32
N THR A 246 -11.63 5.50 -15.29
CA THR A 246 -12.86 5.34 -16.09
C THR A 246 -12.64 5.43 -17.60
N ALA A 247 -11.58 6.11 -18.05
CA ALA A 247 -11.17 6.16 -19.46
C ALA A 247 -10.26 4.98 -19.86
N LYS A 248 -9.42 4.48 -18.93
CA LYS A 248 -8.41 3.44 -19.20
C LYS A 248 -8.87 2.00 -18.92
N CYS A 249 -9.85 1.79 -18.04
CA CYS A 249 -10.42 0.46 -17.74
C CYS A 249 -11.29 -0.12 -18.87
N ARG A 250 -11.35 0.49 -20.06
CA ARG A 250 -12.06 -0.07 -21.22
C ARG A 250 -11.19 -1.01 -22.07
N THR A 251 -9.86 -1.06 -21.86
CA THR A 251 -8.98 -1.77 -22.81
C THR A 251 -8.01 -2.81 -22.26
N GLU A 252 -7.83 -2.97 -20.94
CA GLU A 252 -6.91 -4.00 -20.43
C GLU A 252 -7.49 -4.78 -19.25
N VAL A 253 -7.82 -6.04 -19.56
CA VAL A 253 -7.89 -7.25 -18.72
C VAL A 253 -8.62 -7.13 -17.37
N SER A 254 -9.79 -7.77 -17.33
CA SER A 254 -10.64 -7.95 -16.17
C SER A 254 -9.96 -8.72 -15.03
N TRP A 255 -9.77 -8.06 -13.89
CA TRP A 255 -9.83 -8.73 -12.59
C TRP A 255 -11.19 -8.44 -11.94
N PRO A 256 -11.88 -9.44 -11.36
CA PRO A 256 -13.23 -9.26 -10.84
C PRO A 256 -13.23 -8.34 -9.61
N GLY A 257 -13.73 -7.12 -9.80
CA GLY A 257 -14.88 -6.54 -9.08
C GLY A 257 -14.99 -6.60 -7.56
N MET A 258 -13.98 -6.99 -6.78
CA MET A 258 -14.11 -7.18 -5.32
C MET A 258 -13.43 -6.15 -4.43
N LEU A 259 -12.47 -5.35 -4.93
CA LEU A 259 -11.71 -4.41 -4.08
C LEU A 259 -12.05 -2.93 -4.31
N ALA A 260 -12.98 -2.62 -5.21
CA ALA A 260 -13.46 -1.25 -5.43
C ALA A 260 -14.72 -0.87 -4.62
N GLN A 261 -15.27 -1.78 -3.81
CA GLN A 261 -16.59 -1.61 -3.18
C GLN A 261 -16.59 -1.03 -1.75
N HIS A 262 -15.47 -0.58 -1.20
CA HIS A 262 -15.41 -0.03 0.18
C HIS A 262 -15.29 1.50 0.29
N TRP A 263 -15.57 2.24 -0.78
CA TRP A 263 -15.62 3.71 -0.75
C TRP A 263 -16.97 4.23 -1.22
N TYR A 264 -18.00 4.11 -0.36
CA TYR A 264 -19.04 5.10 -0.02
C TYR A 264 -19.98 4.52 1.03
#